data_AF-A0A6B8WEN4-F1
#
_entry.id   AF-A0A6B8WEN4-F1
#
_cell.length_a   1.000
_cell.length_b   1.000
_cell.length_c   1.000
_cell.angle_alpha   90.00
_cell.angle_beta   90.00
_cell.angle_gamma   90.00
#
_symmetry.space_group_name_H-M   'P 1'
#
loop_
_entity.id
_entity.type
_entity.pdbx_description
1 polymer ?
#
loop_
_entity_poly.entity_id
_entity_poly.type
_entity_poly.pdbx_seq_one_letter_code
_entity_poly.pdbx_strand_id
1 'polypeptide(L)'
;MSPYIRTVRTASGATAVQVVYSEKRGSKSMRHLGSAHTPEDLAALKAQAQRLLDGDQITLDLGIDTTPSGSGSAQSPVPITSERAGHLIDAIHTAYTALGFDTATSSDQVFYDLVTARIVQPGSKLDSVETLTELGMTPSSYATIKRALHDLECVDPGLQLSGVDQ
;
A
#
# COMPACT_ATOMS: atom_id res chain seq x y z
N MET A 1 -7.36 15.55 -1.08
CA MET A 1 -8.01 14.88 -2.24
C MET A 1 -6.91 14.30 -3.08
N SER A 2 -7.04 13.04 -3.50
CA SER A 2 -6.07 12.36 -4.37
C SER A 2 -6.13 12.91 -5.80
N PRO A 3 -5.00 12.89 -6.55
CA PRO A 3 -5.00 13.30 -7.94
C PRO A 3 -5.90 12.41 -8.81
N TYR A 4 -6.57 12.97 -9.82
CA TYR A 4 -7.44 12.19 -10.69
C TYR A 4 -7.49 12.73 -12.13
N ILE A 5 -7.83 11.84 -13.07
CA ILE A 5 -8.00 12.18 -14.50
C ILE A 5 -9.42 12.68 -14.74
N ARG A 6 -9.55 13.78 -15.47
CA ARG A 6 -10.85 14.25 -15.98
C ARG A 6 -10.81 14.47 -17.48
N THR A 7 -11.98 14.34 -18.09
CA THR A 7 -12.18 14.61 -19.52
C THR A 7 -13.22 15.71 -19.72
N VAL A 8 -12.96 16.63 -20.64
CA VAL A 8 -13.85 17.78 -20.92
C VAL A 8 -14.07 17.89 -22.42
N ARG A 9 -15.33 18.10 -22.85
CA ARG A 9 -15.64 18.40 -24.27
C ARG A 9 -15.29 19.85 -24.57
N THR A 10 -14.50 20.07 -25.62
CA THR A 10 -14.13 21.42 -26.07
C THR A 10 -15.13 21.95 -27.10
N ALA A 11 -15.15 23.27 -27.30
CA ALA A 11 -15.99 23.92 -28.32
C ALA A 11 -15.67 23.43 -29.75
N SER A 12 -14.48 22.90 -30.00
CA SER A 12 -14.06 22.32 -31.28
C SER A 12 -14.51 20.86 -31.49
N GLY A 13 -15.27 20.27 -30.55
CA GLY A 13 -15.73 18.88 -30.62
C GLY A 13 -14.69 17.85 -30.17
N ALA A 14 -13.50 18.28 -29.77
CA ALA A 14 -12.47 17.41 -29.20
C ALA A 14 -12.77 17.07 -27.74
N THR A 15 -12.12 16.02 -27.22
CA THR A 15 -12.16 15.64 -25.81
C THR A 15 -10.79 15.91 -25.18
N ALA A 16 -10.71 16.94 -24.35
CA ALA A 16 -9.51 17.29 -23.61
C ALA A 16 -9.31 16.35 -22.41
N VAL A 17 -8.09 15.86 -22.21
CA VAL A 17 -7.68 15.05 -21.04
C VAL A 17 -6.82 15.91 -20.12
N GLN A 18 -7.15 15.90 -18.84
CA GLN A 18 -6.48 16.70 -17.81
C GLN A 18 -6.24 15.88 -16.54
N VAL A 19 -5.14 16.15 -15.86
CA VAL A 19 -4.83 15.59 -14.53
C VAL A 19 -4.99 16.69 -13.49
N VAL A 20 -5.82 16.46 -12.48
CA VAL A 20 -6.03 17.37 -11.34
C VAL A 20 -5.20 16.87 -10.17
N TYR A 21 -4.29 17.68 -9.64
CA TYR A 21 -3.34 17.27 -8.60
C TYR A 21 -3.78 17.65 -7.19
N SER A 22 -4.26 18.88 -6.99
CA SER A 22 -4.68 19.36 -5.68
C SER A 22 -5.65 20.52 -5.76
N GLU A 23 -6.42 20.71 -4.70
CA GLU A 23 -7.30 21.86 -4.50
C GLU A 23 -6.86 22.56 -3.21
N LYS A 24 -6.27 23.77 -3.33
CA LYS A 24 -5.82 24.59 -2.19
C LYS A 24 -6.49 25.95 -2.27
N ARG A 25 -7.16 26.37 -1.19
CA ARG A 25 -7.87 27.66 -1.08
C ARG A 25 -8.81 27.94 -2.28
N GLY A 26 -9.54 26.93 -2.75
CA GLY A 26 -10.47 27.04 -3.89
C GLY A 26 -9.83 27.06 -5.28
N SER A 27 -8.49 27.01 -5.37
CA SER A 27 -7.77 26.90 -6.65
C SER A 27 -7.39 25.45 -6.93
N LYS A 28 -7.70 24.96 -8.13
CA LYS A 28 -7.34 23.62 -8.60
C LYS A 28 -6.05 23.69 -9.41
N SER A 29 -5.02 22.94 -9.00
CA SER A 29 -3.82 22.74 -9.82
C SER A 29 -4.09 21.62 -10.82
N MET A 30 -4.07 21.95 -12.11
CA MET A 30 -4.47 21.06 -13.20
C MET A 30 -3.43 21.10 -14.31
N ARG A 31 -3.04 19.94 -14.85
CA ARG A 31 -2.22 19.83 -16.05
C ARG A 31 -3.07 19.38 -17.23
N HIS A 32 -2.98 20.10 -18.33
CA HIS A 32 -3.59 19.72 -19.59
C HIS A 32 -2.63 18.85 -20.40
N LEU A 33 -3.09 17.68 -20.84
CA LEU A 33 -2.28 16.73 -21.59
C LEU A 33 -2.49 16.84 -23.11
N GLY A 34 -3.71 17.15 -23.53
CA GLY A 34 -4.06 17.28 -24.94
C GLY A 34 -5.55 17.04 -25.18
N SER A 35 -5.96 17.20 -26.44
CA SER A 35 -7.34 17.00 -26.89
C SER A 35 -7.41 15.96 -27.99
N ALA A 36 -8.28 14.97 -27.83
CA ALA A 36 -8.48 13.89 -28.78
C ALA A 36 -9.71 14.14 -29.67
N HIS A 37 -9.57 13.93 -30.98
CA HIS A 37 -10.68 13.94 -31.93
C HIS A 37 -11.19 12.53 -32.26
N THR A 38 -10.40 11.50 -31.96
CA THR A 38 -10.76 10.09 -32.17
C THR A 38 -10.79 9.33 -30.83
N PRO A 39 -11.49 8.18 -30.77
CA PRO A 39 -11.46 7.30 -29.59
C PRO A 39 -10.07 6.75 -29.28
N GLU A 40 -9.26 6.50 -30.30
CA GLU A 40 -7.90 5.95 -30.20
C GLU A 40 -6.95 6.96 -29.53
N ASP A 41 -6.96 8.20 -30.01
CA ASP A 41 -6.19 9.29 -29.40
C ASP A 41 -6.61 9.53 -27.95
N LEU A 42 -7.91 9.40 -27.65
CA LEU A 42 -8.44 9.55 -26.30
C LEU A 42 -7.92 8.43 -25.38
N ALA A 43 -7.85 7.19 -25.86
CA ALA A 43 -7.29 6.08 -25.11
C ALA A 43 -5.80 6.27 -24.84
N ALA A 44 -5.03 6.73 -25.84
CA ALA A 44 -3.61 7.03 -25.69
C ALA A 44 -3.36 8.15 -24.66
N LEU A 45 -4.13 9.25 -24.71
CA LEU A 45 -4.05 10.35 -23.75
C LEU A 45 -4.45 9.92 -22.33
N LYS A 46 -5.46 9.07 -22.19
CA LYS A 46 -5.83 8.50 -20.88
C LYS A 46 -4.74 7.60 -20.31
N ALA A 47 -4.12 6.75 -21.14
CA ALA A 47 -3.00 5.91 -20.72
C ALA A 47 -1.78 6.75 -20.30
N GLN A 48 -1.50 7.85 -21.01
CA GLN A 48 -0.46 8.81 -20.60
C GLN A 48 -0.81 9.52 -19.29
N ALA A 49 -2.06 9.93 -19.11
CA ALA A 49 -2.54 10.55 -17.88
C ALA A 49 -2.41 9.59 -16.69
N GLN A 50 -2.73 8.31 -16.89
CA GLN A 50 -2.57 7.27 -15.88
C GLN A 50 -1.10 7.09 -15.49
N ARG A 51 -0.19 6.97 -16.47
CA ARG A 51 1.26 6.92 -16.20
C ARG A 51 1.79 8.12 -15.42
N LEU A 52 1.19 9.30 -15.56
CA LEU A 52 1.57 10.47 -14.77
C LEU A 52 1.04 10.43 -13.33
N LEU A 53 -0.14 9.83 -13.12
CA LEU A 53 -0.63 9.56 -11.77
C LEU A 53 0.23 8.51 -11.08
N ASP A 54 0.59 7.46 -11.81
CA ASP A 54 1.43 6.37 -11.32
C ASP A 54 2.88 6.85 -11.10
N GLY A 55 3.40 7.73 -11.96
CA GLY A 55 4.75 8.30 -11.86
C GLY A 55 4.93 9.38 -10.78
N ASP A 56 3.85 9.95 -10.26
CA ASP A 56 3.88 10.78 -9.03
C ASP A 56 4.02 9.89 -7.77
N GLN A 57 3.82 8.57 -7.90
CA GLN A 57 4.30 7.60 -6.92
C GLN A 57 5.82 7.50 -7.12
N ILE A 58 6.58 8.14 -6.23
CA ILE A 58 8.05 8.07 -6.22
C ILE A 58 8.44 6.59 -6.28
N THR A 59 9.22 6.20 -7.30
CA THR A 59 9.85 4.89 -7.32
C THR A 59 10.71 4.78 -6.06
N LEU A 60 10.29 3.94 -5.12
CA LEU A 60 11.08 3.63 -3.94
C LEU A 60 12.22 2.73 -4.40
N ASP A 61 13.37 3.34 -4.69
CA ASP A 61 14.59 2.63 -5.03
C ASP A 61 15.13 1.93 -3.78
N LEU A 62 14.66 0.71 -3.57
CA LEU A 62 15.06 -0.15 -2.46
C LEU A 62 16.40 -0.86 -2.72
N GLY A 63 17.04 -0.66 -3.88
CA GLY A 63 18.23 -1.43 -4.27
C GLY A 63 17.99 -2.95 -4.37
N ILE A 64 16.72 -3.36 -4.50
CA ILE A 64 16.31 -4.76 -4.61
C ILE A 64 16.10 -5.13 -6.09
N ASP A 65 16.55 -6.31 -6.45
CA ASP A 65 16.22 -6.90 -7.75
C ASP A 65 14.75 -7.35 -7.71
N THR A 66 13.88 -6.63 -8.42
CA THR A 66 12.45 -6.95 -8.52
C THR A 66 12.14 -7.94 -9.63
N THR A 67 13.15 -8.48 -10.32
CA THR A 67 12.91 -9.50 -11.33
C THR A 67 12.36 -10.77 -10.68
N PRO A 68 11.17 -11.24 -11.08
CA PRO A 68 10.57 -12.42 -10.48
C PRO A 68 11.44 -13.65 -10.78
N SER A 69 12.03 -14.22 -9.72
CA SER A 69 12.72 -15.52 -9.78
C SER A 69 11.69 -16.63 -10.05
N GLY A 70 11.37 -16.86 -11.32
CA GLY A 70 10.47 -17.95 -11.71
C GLY A 70 9.41 -17.63 -12.76
N SER A 71 9.51 -16.54 -13.51
CA SER A 71 8.67 -16.43 -14.70
C SER A 71 9.08 -17.50 -15.69
N GLY A 72 8.20 -18.46 -15.98
CA GLY A 72 8.42 -19.43 -17.05
C GLY A 72 8.81 -18.75 -18.38
N SER A 73 9.35 -19.52 -19.32
CA SER A 73 9.66 -18.98 -20.65
C SER A 73 8.40 -18.57 -21.42
N ALA A 74 8.53 -17.73 -22.45
CA ALA A 74 7.41 -17.39 -23.33
C ALA A 74 6.73 -18.64 -23.93
N GLN A 75 7.46 -19.74 -24.08
CA GLN A 75 6.98 -21.03 -24.59
C GLN A 75 6.44 -21.98 -23.51
N SER A 76 6.65 -21.65 -22.23
CA SER A 76 6.17 -22.43 -21.08
C SER A 76 5.97 -21.51 -19.88
N PRO A 77 4.92 -20.68 -19.88
CA PRO A 77 4.64 -19.78 -18.76
C PRO A 77 4.29 -20.60 -17.51
N VAL A 78 4.85 -20.20 -16.37
CA VAL A 78 4.45 -20.74 -15.06
C VAL A 78 3.25 -19.92 -14.59
N PRO A 79 2.11 -20.54 -14.25
CA PRO A 79 0.96 -19.80 -13.75
C PRO A 79 1.29 -19.17 -12.39
N ILE A 80 1.00 -17.89 -12.24
CA ILE A 80 1.06 -17.21 -10.95
C ILE A 80 -0.15 -17.67 -10.13
N THR A 81 0.08 -18.48 -9.10
CA THR A 81 -0.97 -18.99 -8.21
C THR A 81 -1.29 -18.06 -7.05
N SER A 82 -0.37 -17.14 -6.73
CA SER A 82 -0.48 -16.20 -5.62
C SER A 82 0.55 -15.09 -5.75
N GLU A 83 0.25 -13.94 -5.14
CA GLU A 83 1.16 -12.79 -5.03
C GLU A 83 1.41 -12.47 -3.54
N ARG A 84 2.58 -11.91 -3.22
CA ARG A 84 2.96 -11.53 -1.86
C ARG A 84 3.85 -10.30 -1.88
N ALA A 85 3.59 -9.36 -0.97
CA ALA A 85 4.43 -8.18 -0.73
C ALA A 85 5.70 -8.55 0.09
N GLY A 86 6.48 -9.52 -0.39
CA GLY A 86 7.58 -10.16 0.36
C GLY A 86 8.56 -9.16 0.96
N HIS A 87 9.15 -8.29 0.13
CA HIS A 87 10.13 -7.30 0.60
C HIS A 87 9.58 -6.31 1.63
N LEU A 88 8.32 -5.89 1.50
CA LEU A 88 7.67 -5.00 2.47
C LEU A 88 7.49 -5.72 3.82
N ILE A 89 7.01 -6.96 3.77
CA ILE A 89 6.82 -7.79 4.97
C ILE A 89 8.17 -8.04 5.66
N ASP A 90 9.21 -8.38 4.90
CA ASP A 90 10.55 -8.65 5.44
C ASP A 90 11.18 -7.40 6.06
N ALA A 91 10.97 -6.22 5.45
CA ALA A 91 11.43 -4.95 6.00
C ALA A 91 10.71 -4.61 7.33
N ILE A 92 9.39 -4.78 7.39
CA ILE A 92 8.60 -4.58 8.61
C ILE A 92 9.04 -5.57 9.69
N HIS A 93 9.21 -6.85 9.35
CA HIS A 93 9.69 -7.88 10.26
C HIS A 93 11.06 -7.53 10.84
N THR A 94 12.00 -7.12 9.99
CA THR A 94 13.35 -6.72 10.41
C THR A 94 13.31 -5.56 11.39
N ALA A 95 12.51 -4.52 11.12
CA ALA A 95 12.33 -3.40 12.04
C ALA A 95 11.65 -3.84 13.34
N TYR A 96 10.63 -4.69 13.27
CA TYR A 96 9.91 -5.23 14.42
C TYR A 96 10.83 -6.01 15.37
N THR A 97 11.68 -6.88 14.82
CA THR A 97 12.68 -7.62 15.59
C THR A 97 13.78 -6.69 16.14
N ALA A 98 14.26 -5.73 15.34
CA ALA A 98 15.28 -4.77 15.80
C ALA A 98 14.80 -3.90 16.96
N LEU A 99 13.50 -3.60 17.02
CA LEU A 99 12.86 -2.90 18.13
C LEU A 99 12.60 -3.79 19.36
N GLY A 100 12.86 -5.10 19.27
CA GLY A 100 12.67 -6.06 20.35
C GLY A 100 11.20 -6.42 20.61
N PHE A 101 10.28 -6.11 19.70
CA PHE A 101 8.85 -6.39 19.90
C PHE A 101 8.54 -7.89 19.91
N ASP A 102 9.33 -8.71 19.23
CA ASP A 102 9.19 -10.16 19.29
C ASP A 102 9.35 -10.66 20.74
N THR A 103 10.36 -10.18 21.46
CA THR A 103 10.55 -10.52 22.88
C THR A 103 9.51 -9.86 23.78
N ALA A 104 9.22 -8.56 23.57
CA ALA A 104 8.29 -7.81 24.41
C ALA A 104 6.85 -8.37 24.37
N THR A 105 6.46 -8.97 23.24
CA THR A 105 5.12 -9.53 23.03
C THR A 105 5.06 -11.04 23.22
N SER A 106 6.16 -11.68 23.65
CA SER A 106 6.28 -13.15 23.69
C SER A 106 5.92 -13.81 22.34
N SER A 107 6.36 -13.18 21.24
CA SER A 107 6.10 -13.57 19.86
C SER A 107 4.61 -13.63 19.50
N ASP A 108 3.82 -12.66 19.96
CA ASP A 108 2.40 -12.56 19.61
C ASP A 108 2.22 -12.22 18.12
N GLN A 109 1.86 -13.24 17.34
CA GLN A 109 1.60 -13.11 15.91
C GLN A 109 0.45 -12.14 15.60
N VAL A 110 -0.59 -12.08 16.44
CA VAL A 110 -1.73 -11.19 16.21
C VAL A 110 -1.31 -9.74 16.37
N PHE A 111 -0.43 -9.46 17.34
CA PHE A 111 0.16 -8.13 17.49
C PHE A 111 1.02 -7.74 16.29
N TYR A 112 1.90 -8.64 15.82
CA TYR A 112 2.73 -8.41 14.63
C TYR A 112 1.88 -8.13 13.38
N ASP A 113 0.85 -8.96 13.14
CA ASP A 113 -0.07 -8.82 12.01
C ASP A 113 -0.79 -7.46 12.05
N LEU A 114 -1.24 -7.03 13.24
CA LEU A 114 -1.87 -5.73 13.41
C LEU A 114 -0.89 -4.59 13.16
N VAL A 115 0.32 -4.61 13.72
CA VAL A 115 1.35 -3.60 13.48
C VAL A 115 1.65 -3.49 11.98
N THR A 116 1.84 -4.62 11.32
CA THR A 116 2.07 -4.70 9.87
C THR A 116 0.93 -4.05 9.09
N ALA A 117 -0.32 -4.44 9.39
CA ALA A 117 -1.49 -3.86 8.75
C ALA A 117 -1.59 -2.35 8.99
N ARG A 118 -1.27 -1.86 10.20
CA ARG A 118 -1.35 -0.45 10.56
C ARG A 118 -0.28 0.43 9.94
N ILE A 119 0.90 -0.11 9.67
CA ILE A 119 1.96 0.60 8.95
C ILE A 119 1.54 0.78 7.48
N VAL A 120 0.95 -0.25 6.87
CA VAL A 120 0.52 -0.22 5.47
C VAL A 120 -0.73 0.64 5.28
N GLN A 121 -1.77 0.39 6.09
CA GLN A 121 -3.05 1.08 6.03
C GLN A 121 -3.58 1.32 7.46
N PRO A 122 -3.59 2.57 7.93
CA PRO A 122 -4.24 2.90 9.20
C PRO A 122 -5.77 2.77 9.09
N GLY A 123 -6.34 1.63 9.51
CA GLY A 123 -7.76 1.30 9.32
C GLY A 123 -8.56 0.91 10.57
N SER A 124 -9.64 0.14 10.43
CA SER A 124 -10.32 -0.54 11.54
C SER A 124 -9.69 -1.91 11.85
N LYS A 125 -10.12 -2.61 12.91
CA LYS A 125 -9.69 -4.00 13.16
C LYS A 125 -10.15 -4.95 12.04
N LEU A 126 -11.28 -4.64 11.43
CA LEU A 126 -11.85 -5.42 10.32
C LEU A 126 -11.01 -5.19 9.06
N ASP A 127 -10.67 -3.93 8.77
CA ASP A 127 -9.89 -3.54 7.58
C ASP A 127 -8.49 -4.18 7.59
N SER A 128 -7.94 -4.47 8.76
CA SER A 128 -6.66 -5.18 8.90
C SER A 128 -6.69 -6.58 8.29
N VAL A 129 -7.84 -7.28 8.32
CA VAL A 129 -7.98 -8.62 7.71
C VAL A 129 -7.83 -8.54 6.19
N GLU A 130 -8.51 -7.56 5.57
CA GLU A 130 -8.41 -7.33 4.12
C GLU A 130 -7.00 -6.88 3.74
N THR A 131 -6.45 -5.90 4.44
CA THR A 131 -5.09 -5.38 4.21
C THR A 131 -4.05 -6.51 4.24
N LEU A 132 -4.09 -7.40 5.23
CA LEU A 132 -3.16 -8.52 5.33
C LEU A 132 -3.34 -9.54 4.20
N THR A 133 -4.57 -9.75 3.75
CA THR A 133 -4.86 -10.63 2.61
C THR A 133 -4.27 -10.05 1.32
N GLU A 134 -4.40 -8.74 1.09
CA GLU A 134 -3.80 -8.04 -0.05
C GLU A 134 -2.26 -8.10 -0.05
N LEU A 135 -1.64 -8.14 1.13
CA LEU A 135 -0.19 -8.33 1.27
C LEU A 135 0.27 -9.78 0.99
N GLY A 136 -0.66 -10.71 0.80
CA GLY A 136 -0.35 -12.14 0.66
C GLY A 136 -0.05 -12.84 1.99
N MET A 137 -0.57 -12.32 3.10
CA MET A 137 -0.52 -12.94 4.42
C MET A 137 -1.83 -13.68 4.73
N THR A 138 -1.81 -14.60 5.69
CA THR A 138 -3.01 -15.27 6.20
C THR A 138 -3.43 -14.64 7.51
N PRO A 139 -4.44 -13.75 7.52
CA PRO A 139 -4.83 -13.05 8.74
C PRO A 139 -5.53 -13.96 9.74
N SER A 140 -5.36 -13.65 11.02
CA SER A 140 -6.24 -14.16 12.06
C SER A 140 -7.68 -13.66 11.88
N SER A 141 -8.65 -14.46 12.35
CA SER A 141 -10.06 -14.06 12.30
C SER A 141 -10.32 -12.80 13.13
N TYR A 142 -11.33 -12.01 12.76
CA TYR A 142 -11.74 -10.83 13.52
C TYR A 142 -12.04 -11.13 15.00
N ALA A 143 -12.61 -12.31 15.30
CA ALA A 143 -12.88 -12.73 16.67
C ALA A 143 -11.60 -12.97 17.48
N THR A 144 -10.58 -13.56 16.85
CA THR A 144 -9.25 -13.75 17.45
C THR A 144 -8.57 -12.41 17.71
N ILE A 145 -8.57 -11.52 16.72
CA ILE A 145 -8.03 -10.16 16.82
C ILE A 145 -8.68 -9.40 17.99
N LYS A 146 -10.01 -9.49 18.13
CA LYS A 146 -10.74 -8.82 19.22
C LYS A 146 -10.35 -9.36 20.60
N ARG A 147 -10.11 -10.66 20.73
CA ARG A 147 -9.71 -11.29 22.00
C ARG A 147 -8.28 -10.90 22.39
N ALA A 148 -7.33 -11.02 21.47
CA ALA A 148 -5.92 -10.68 21.71
C ALA A 148 -5.76 -9.22 22.19
N LEU A 149 -6.53 -8.29 21.62
CA LEU A 149 -6.48 -6.88 22.04
C LEU A 149 -7.06 -6.64 23.43
N HIS A 150 -8.06 -7.41 23.85
CA HIS A 150 -8.57 -7.32 25.22
C HIS A 150 -7.51 -7.76 26.24
N ASP A 151 -6.68 -8.73 25.88
CA ASP A 151 -5.60 -9.21 26.73
C ASP A 151 -4.44 -8.20 26.79
N LEU A 152 -4.16 -7.51 25.67
CA LEU A 152 -3.17 -6.43 25.59
C LEU A 152 -3.59 -5.16 26.37
N GLU A 153 -4.88 -4.84 26.41
CA GLU A 153 -5.43 -3.75 27.25
C GLU A 153 -5.36 -4.09 28.76
N CYS A 154 -5.25 -5.38 29.11
CA CYS A 154 -5.16 -5.87 30.48
C CYS A 154 -3.71 -5.94 31.01
N VAL A 155 -2.70 -5.62 30.20
CA VAL A 155 -1.32 -5.48 30.67
C VAL A 155 -1.19 -4.13 31.38
N ASP A 156 -1.05 -4.14 32.70
CA ASP A 156 -0.80 -2.95 33.51
C ASP A 156 0.35 -2.10 32.91
N PRO A 157 0.22 -0.77 32.77
CA PRO A 157 1.30 0.11 32.31
C PRO A 157 2.47 0.25 33.31
N GLY A 158 2.59 -0.68 34.26
CA GLY A 158 3.54 -0.69 35.36
C GLY A 158 4.83 -1.48 35.11
N LEU A 159 5.23 -1.73 33.87
CA LEU A 159 6.59 -2.23 33.60
C LEU A 159 7.59 -1.09 33.80
N GLN A 160 7.96 -0.82 35.06
CA GLN A 160 9.16 -0.06 35.34
C GLN A 160 10.33 -0.79 34.68
N LEU A 161 10.98 -0.11 33.73
CA LEU A 161 12.34 -0.42 33.31
C LEU A 161 13.26 -0.19 34.51
N SER A 162 13.34 -1.17 35.42
CA SER A 162 14.28 -1.14 36.54
C SER A 162 15.67 -1.47 36.04
N GLY A 163 16.52 -0.45 35.99
CA GLY A 163 17.96 -0.54 36.27
C GLY A 163 18.80 -1.38 35.33
N VAL A 164 19.38 -0.74 34.32
CA VAL A 164 20.71 -1.12 33.83
C VAL A 164 21.71 -0.24 34.58
N ASP A 165 22.21 -0.76 35.69
CA ASP A 165 23.47 -0.36 36.30
C ASP A 165 24.11 -1.63 36.87
N GLN A 166 25.09 -2.15 36.13
CA GLN A 166 26.37 -2.67 36.61
C GLN A 166 27.29 -2.96 35.42
#